data_AF-A0A358B2R9-F1
#
_entry.id   AF-A0A358B2R9-F1
#
_cell.length_a   1.000
_cell.length_b   1.000
_cell.length_c   1.000
_cell.angle_alpha   90.00
_cell.angle_beta   90.00
_cell.angle_gamma   90.00
#
_symmetry.space_group_name_H-M   'P 1'
#
loop_
_entity.id
_entity.type
_entity.pdbx_description
1 polymer ?
#
loop_
_entity_poly.entity_id
_entity_poly.type
_entity_poly.pdbx_seq_one_letter_code
_entity_poly.pdbx_strand_id
1 'polypeptide(L)'
;MSKLCFPAPLPVLLPVAGQDALFPVRRVYCVGRNYAEHAREMGHDPDAAPPFYFQKNPDNLNLTGKFPYPSLTNDLHYEVELAVFLQEGGENIAAEEALSKVFGYAVALDMTRRDLQAEAKKQGRPWEAAKAVDHSAPVGPVTPVAVWSDLDGAGIRLRVNGAIRQEARLADMIWAVPGIVATLSQAFRLAPGDVIL
;
A
#
# COMPACT_ATOMS: atom_id res chain seq x y z
N MET A 1 7.38 -30.01 18.89
CA MET A 1 6.51 -28.96 18.31
C MET A 1 5.29 -28.83 19.21
N SER A 2 4.93 -27.61 19.60
CA SER A 2 3.70 -27.34 20.34
C SER A 2 2.49 -27.57 19.41
N LYS A 3 1.39 -28.10 19.95
CA LYS A 3 0.13 -28.27 19.22
C LYS A 3 -0.63 -26.95 19.21
N LEU A 4 -1.20 -26.57 18.06
CA LEU A 4 -2.12 -25.42 17.98
C LEU A 4 -3.46 -25.75 18.64
N CYS A 5 -4.08 -24.77 19.28
CA CYS A 5 -5.42 -24.93 19.88
C CYS A 5 -6.53 -25.09 18.83
N PHE A 6 -6.30 -24.60 17.60
CA PHE A 6 -7.19 -24.65 16.44
C PHE A 6 -6.34 -24.50 15.16
N PRO A 7 -6.87 -24.80 13.95
CA PRO A 7 -6.13 -24.62 12.70
C PRO A 7 -5.63 -23.18 12.53
N ALA A 8 -4.38 -23.01 12.10
CA ALA A 8 -3.87 -21.69 11.77
C ALA A 8 -4.68 -21.11 10.59
N PRO A 9 -4.90 -19.78 10.57
CA PRO A 9 -5.46 -19.13 9.39
C PRO A 9 -4.56 -19.37 8.18
N LEU A 10 -5.17 -19.48 7.00
CA LEU A 10 -4.41 -19.61 5.76
C LEU A 10 -3.63 -18.31 5.49
N PRO A 11 -2.39 -18.40 4.99
CA PRO A 11 -1.66 -17.21 4.57
C PRO A 11 -2.40 -16.54 3.42
N VAL A 12 -2.28 -15.21 3.35
CA VAL A 12 -2.76 -14.47 2.18
C VAL A 12 -1.74 -14.64 1.07
N LEU A 13 -2.21 -15.13 -0.07
CA LEU A 13 -1.39 -15.48 -1.24
C LEU A 13 -1.90 -14.70 -2.44
N LEU A 14 -1.01 -14.02 -3.17
CA LEU A 14 -1.36 -13.28 -4.38
C LEU A 14 -0.76 -13.94 -5.63
N PRO A 15 -1.49 -14.00 -6.76
CA PRO A 15 -0.96 -14.56 -7.99
C PRO A 15 0.12 -13.66 -8.57
N VAL A 16 1.19 -14.30 -9.08
CA VAL A 16 2.26 -13.62 -9.81
C VAL A 16 1.94 -13.66 -11.31
N ALA A 17 1.87 -12.49 -11.94
CA ALA A 17 1.53 -12.36 -13.35
C ALA A 17 2.53 -13.13 -14.23
N GLY A 18 2.01 -13.98 -15.11
CA GLY A 18 2.81 -14.77 -16.05
C GLY A 18 3.56 -15.95 -15.43
N GLN A 19 3.30 -16.31 -14.17
CA GLN A 19 3.94 -17.43 -13.48
C GLN A 19 2.91 -18.30 -12.76
N ASP A 20 3.16 -19.61 -12.69
CA ASP A 20 2.42 -20.52 -11.80
C ASP A 20 3.03 -20.44 -10.38
N ALA A 21 2.92 -19.25 -9.78
CA ALA A 21 3.53 -18.93 -8.50
C ALA A 21 2.63 -17.97 -7.70
N LEU A 22 2.78 -18.04 -6.38
CA LEU A 22 2.05 -17.22 -5.42
C LEU A 22 3.02 -16.43 -4.54
N PHE A 23 2.75 -15.15 -4.35
CA PHE A 23 3.47 -14.28 -3.41
C PHE A 23 2.83 -14.37 -2.01
N PRO A 24 3.56 -14.79 -0.97
CA PRO A 24 3.04 -14.87 0.39
C PRO A 24 3.12 -13.52 1.10
N VAL A 25 1.98 -12.99 1.53
CA VAL A 25 1.90 -11.68 2.17
C VAL A 25 2.16 -11.80 3.67
N ARG A 26 2.99 -10.88 4.20
CA ARG A 26 3.35 -10.80 5.63
C ARG A 26 2.70 -9.61 6.33
N ARG A 27 3.02 -8.38 5.92
CA ARG A 27 2.44 -7.13 6.43
C ARG A 27 2.14 -6.19 5.27
N VAL A 28 1.18 -5.29 5.49
CA VAL A 28 0.86 -4.23 4.53
C VAL A 28 1.10 -2.89 5.22
N TYR A 29 2.12 -2.18 4.76
CA TYR A 29 2.41 -0.81 5.14
C TYR A 29 1.81 0.14 4.10
N CYS A 30 1.49 1.35 4.52
CA CYS A 30 0.97 2.38 3.64
C CYS A 30 1.65 3.71 3.96
N VAL A 31 2.04 4.46 2.93
CA VAL A 31 2.69 5.76 3.05
C VAL A 31 1.65 6.88 2.97
N GLY A 32 1.58 7.70 4.01
CA GLY A 32 0.68 8.84 4.02
C GLY A 32 1.24 10.02 3.22
N ARG A 33 0.41 10.59 2.34
CA ARG A 33 0.66 11.87 1.63
C ARG A 33 1.91 11.87 0.74
N ASN A 34 2.14 10.81 -0.04
CA ASN A 34 3.32 10.70 -0.90
C ASN A 34 3.20 11.38 -2.28
N TYR A 35 2.14 12.15 -2.53
CA TYR A 35 1.98 12.96 -3.75
C TYR A 35 1.68 14.41 -3.38
N ALA A 36 2.40 15.36 -3.98
CA ALA A 36 2.32 16.78 -3.63
C ALA A 36 0.93 17.39 -3.88
N GLU A 37 0.24 16.98 -4.94
CA GLU A 37 -1.12 17.45 -5.23
C GLU A 37 -2.12 16.96 -4.19
N HIS A 38 -2.00 15.70 -3.77
CA HIS A 38 -2.83 15.12 -2.71
C HIS A 38 -2.50 15.73 -1.33
N ALA A 39 -1.22 16.00 -1.04
CA ALA A 39 -0.82 16.69 0.19
C ALA A 39 -1.44 18.09 0.28
N ARG A 40 -1.44 18.85 -0.83
CA ARG A 40 -2.07 20.18 -0.93
C ARG A 40 -3.60 20.10 -0.84
N GLU A 41 -4.24 19.13 -1.49
CA GLU A 41 -5.69 18.88 -1.38
C GLU A 41 -6.11 18.67 0.07
N MET A 42 -5.29 17.93 0.83
CA MET A 42 -5.51 17.66 2.25
C MET A 42 -5.09 18.82 3.17
N GLY A 43 -4.65 19.96 2.63
CA GLY A 43 -4.29 21.16 3.39
C GLY A 43 -2.91 21.12 4.07
N HIS A 44 -1.95 20.36 3.52
CA HIS A 44 -0.62 20.21 4.09
C HIS A 44 0.50 20.73 3.18
N ASP A 45 1.59 21.17 3.80
CA ASP A 45 2.84 21.52 3.13
C ASP A 45 3.66 20.24 2.84
N PRO A 46 3.89 19.89 1.55
CA PRO A 46 4.62 18.68 1.17
C PRO A 46 6.11 18.71 1.56
N ASP A 47 6.68 19.89 1.81
CA ASP A 47 8.11 20.06 2.09
C ASP A 47 8.44 20.02 3.60
N ALA A 48 7.43 19.93 4.48
CA ALA A 48 7.58 20.21 5.91
C ALA A 48 7.68 18.99 6.84
N ALA A 49 7.43 17.76 6.37
CA ALA A 49 7.40 16.59 7.27
C ALA A 49 7.91 15.28 6.65
N PRO A 50 8.60 14.42 7.42
CA PRO A 50 8.94 13.07 6.98
C PRO A 50 7.67 12.25 6.68
N PRO A 51 7.77 11.18 5.86
CA PRO A 51 6.63 10.30 5.62
C PRO A 51 6.14 9.71 6.94
N PHE A 52 4.83 9.56 7.07
CA PHE A 52 4.23 8.80 8.15
C PHE A 52 3.58 7.53 7.59
N TYR A 53 3.50 6.51 8.44
CA TYR A 53 3.04 5.20 8.02
C TYR A 53 1.83 4.76 8.83
N PHE A 54 0.96 4.02 8.18
CA PHE A 54 -0.08 3.22 8.82
C PHE A 54 -0.04 1.82 8.21
N GLN A 55 -0.85 0.91 8.76
CA GLN A 55 -0.90 -0.46 8.27
C GLN A 55 -2.32 -0.87 7.93
N LYS A 56 -2.38 -1.83 7.01
CA LYS A 56 -3.54 -2.69 6.77
C LYS A 56 -3.17 -4.11 7.17
N ASN A 57 -4.18 -4.93 7.43
CA ASN A 57 -3.97 -6.35 7.65
C ASN A 57 -3.67 -7.06 6.32
N PRO A 58 -2.91 -8.17 6.31
CA PRO A 58 -2.69 -8.96 5.09
C PRO A 58 -3.98 -9.32 4.36
N ASP A 59 -5.04 -9.67 5.08
CA ASP A 59 -6.36 -10.05 4.55
C ASP A 59 -7.23 -8.86 4.11
N ASN A 60 -6.75 -7.62 4.26
CA ASN A 60 -7.36 -6.48 3.58
C ASN A 60 -7.04 -6.46 2.08
N LEU A 61 -5.96 -7.13 1.64
CA LEU A 61 -5.62 -7.26 0.22
C LEU A 61 -6.68 -8.09 -0.49
N ASN A 62 -7.34 -7.50 -1.48
CA ASN A 62 -8.50 -8.09 -2.13
C ASN A 62 -8.32 -8.19 -3.65
N LEU A 63 -8.21 -9.43 -4.13
CA LEU A 63 -8.07 -9.75 -5.56
C LEU A 63 -9.40 -10.05 -6.27
N THR A 64 -10.52 -10.06 -5.55
CA THR A 64 -11.80 -10.55 -6.09
C THR A 64 -12.42 -9.63 -7.15
N GLY A 65 -11.89 -8.41 -7.29
CA GLY A 65 -12.47 -7.35 -8.12
C GLY A 65 -13.79 -6.80 -7.57
N LYS A 66 -14.20 -7.20 -6.36
CA LYS A 66 -15.43 -6.72 -5.70
C LYS A 66 -15.07 -6.13 -4.35
N PHE A 67 -15.42 -4.87 -4.14
CA PHE A 67 -15.28 -4.18 -2.86
C PHE A 67 -16.68 -3.91 -2.28
N PRO A 68 -17.10 -4.62 -1.22
CA PRO A 68 -18.35 -4.31 -0.53
C PRO A 68 -18.28 -2.92 0.08
N TYR A 69 -19.36 -2.14 -0.05
CA TYR A 69 -19.44 -0.85 0.64
C TYR A 69 -19.44 -1.09 2.16
N PRO A 70 -18.47 -0.55 2.92
CA PRO A 70 -18.29 -0.91 4.32
C PRO A 70 -19.33 -0.24 5.22
N SER A 71 -19.59 -0.86 6.36
CA SER A 71 -20.45 -0.27 7.39
C SER A 71 -19.80 0.97 8.04
N LEU A 72 -20.60 1.76 8.77
CA LEU A 72 -20.17 2.91 9.57
C LEU A 72 -19.52 4.05 8.77
N THR A 73 -19.76 4.14 7.47
CA THR A 73 -19.35 5.28 6.66
C THR A 73 -20.44 5.69 5.69
N ASN A 74 -20.56 6.99 5.45
CA ASN A 74 -21.28 7.53 4.29
C ASN A 74 -20.34 8.26 3.32
N ASP A 75 -19.04 8.18 3.58
CA ASP A 75 -18.01 8.93 2.88
C ASP A 75 -16.80 8.03 2.60
N LEU A 76 -16.96 7.16 1.61
CA LEU A 76 -15.93 6.21 1.20
C LEU A 76 -15.09 6.78 0.06
N HIS A 77 -13.79 6.94 0.31
CA HIS A 77 -12.82 7.42 -0.68
C HIS A 77 -12.00 6.27 -1.27
N TYR A 78 -11.59 6.47 -2.52
CA TYR A 78 -10.55 5.70 -3.21
C TYR A 78 -9.25 6.51 -3.27
N GLU A 79 -8.11 5.82 -3.20
CA GLU A 79 -6.78 6.37 -3.45
C GLU A 79 -6.02 5.31 -4.28
N VAL A 80 -5.69 5.62 -5.54
CA VAL A 80 -4.93 4.69 -6.40
C VAL A 80 -3.44 4.77 -6.07
N GLU A 81 -2.82 3.61 -5.83
CA GLU A 81 -1.45 3.51 -5.34
C GLU A 81 -0.63 2.45 -6.10
N LEU A 82 0.69 2.65 -6.12
CA LEU A 82 1.65 1.62 -6.52
C LEU A 82 1.92 0.71 -5.32
N ALA A 83 1.49 -0.55 -5.40
CA ALA A 83 1.89 -1.56 -4.43
C ALA A 83 3.28 -2.10 -4.76
N VAL A 84 4.19 -2.08 -3.79
CA VAL A 84 5.57 -2.61 -3.87
C VAL A 84 5.65 -3.88 -3.02
N PHE A 85 6.09 -4.99 -3.61
CA PHE A 85 6.18 -6.30 -2.96
C PHE A 85 7.63 -6.65 -2.67
N LEU A 86 7.96 -7.00 -1.42
CA LEU A 86 9.35 -7.28 -1.02
C LEU A 86 9.68 -8.78 -1.04
N GLN A 87 10.79 -9.15 -1.69
CA GLN A 87 11.38 -10.49 -1.65
C GLN A 87 12.44 -10.65 -0.56
N GLU A 88 13.00 -9.53 -0.10
CA GLU A 88 14.00 -9.48 0.97
C GLU A 88 13.68 -8.32 1.91
N GLY A 89 14.37 -8.24 3.03
CA GLY A 89 14.17 -7.16 3.98
C GLY A 89 15.40 -6.91 4.84
N GLY A 90 15.22 -6.17 5.92
CA GLY A 90 16.29 -5.70 6.77
C GLY A 90 15.82 -4.56 7.68
N GLU A 91 16.76 -4.04 8.45
CA GLU A 91 16.62 -2.82 9.23
C GLU A 91 17.65 -1.82 8.70
N ASN A 92 17.30 -0.53 8.67
CA ASN A 92 18.20 0.53 8.20
C ASN A 92 18.80 0.27 6.80
N ILE A 93 17.96 -0.17 5.87
CA ILE A 93 18.33 -0.45 4.49
C ILE A 93 18.74 0.86 3.81
N ALA A 94 19.90 0.87 3.15
CA ALA A 94 20.34 2.01 2.37
C ALA A 94 19.45 2.19 1.13
N ALA A 95 19.18 3.43 0.71
CA ALA A 95 18.29 3.71 -0.42
C ALA A 95 18.79 3.05 -1.71
N GLU A 96 20.11 2.98 -1.91
CA GLU A 96 20.75 2.37 -3.07
C GLU A 96 20.54 0.85 -3.12
N GLU A 97 20.28 0.21 -1.97
CA GLU A 97 20.02 -1.23 -1.87
C GLU A 97 18.53 -1.57 -1.96
N ALA A 98 17.64 -0.58 -1.76
CA ALA A 98 16.20 -0.80 -1.60
C ALA A 98 15.56 -1.54 -2.77
N LEU A 99 15.89 -1.18 -4.02
CA LEU A 99 15.30 -1.82 -5.19
C LEU A 99 15.68 -3.29 -5.34
N SER A 100 16.83 -3.71 -4.82
CA SER A 100 17.23 -5.13 -4.81
C SER A 100 16.31 -5.99 -3.93
N LYS A 101 15.61 -5.35 -2.98
CA LYS A 101 14.68 -6.01 -2.06
C LYS A 101 13.29 -6.18 -2.66
N VAL A 102 13.00 -5.55 -3.80
CA VAL A 102 11.69 -5.55 -4.44
C VAL A 102 11.54 -6.77 -5.35
N PHE A 103 10.50 -7.55 -5.12
CA PHE A 103 10.07 -8.66 -5.96
C PHE A 103 9.31 -8.18 -7.20
N GLY A 104 8.40 -7.24 -7.00
CA GLY A 104 7.49 -6.78 -8.04
C GLY A 104 6.55 -5.67 -7.59
N TYR A 105 5.64 -5.33 -8.48
CA TYR A 105 4.69 -4.22 -8.33
C TYR A 105 3.27 -4.64 -8.69
N ALA A 106 2.28 -3.92 -8.19
CA ALA A 106 0.90 -3.99 -8.67
C ALA A 106 0.22 -2.63 -8.52
N VAL A 107 -0.94 -2.47 -9.15
CA VAL A 107 -1.86 -1.37 -8.83
C VAL A 107 -2.73 -1.79 -7.65
N ALA A 108 -2.88 -0.91 -6.68
CA ALA A 108 -3.77 -1.09 -5.54
C ALA A 108 -4.66 0.13 -5.32
N LEU A 109 -5.69 -0.06 -4.50
CA LEU A 109 -6.54 1.01 -3.99
C LEU A 109 -6.45 1.04 -2.47
N ASP A 110 -6.06 2.17 -1.88
CA ASP A 110 -6.26 2.42 -0.46
C ASP A 110 -7.67 2.98 -0.21
N MET A 111 -8.60 2.07 0.07
CA MET A 111 -9.98 2.43 0.39
C MET A 111 -10.08 2.96 1.81
N THR A 112 -10.74 4.12 1.97
CA THR A 112 -10.78 4.84 3.25
C THR A 112 -12.20 5.25 3.63
N ARG A 113 -12.63 4.93 4.86
CA ARG A 113 -13.80 5.55 5.50
C ARG A 113 -13.41 6.96 5.94
N ARG A 114 -13.59 7.95 5.06
CA ARG A 114 -12.98 9.29 5.20
C ARG A 114 -13.54 10.05 6.39
N ASP A 115 -14.84 9.94 6.61
CA ASP A 115 -15.53 10.45 7.80
C ASP A 115 -14.89 9.97 9.11
N LEU A 116 -14.63 8.66 9.23
CA LEU A 116 -13.96 8.11 10.41
C LEU A 116 -12.49 8.56 10.52
N GLN A 117 -11.79 8.70 9.40
CA GLN A 117 -10.41 9.20 9.40
C GLN A 117 -10.33 10.63 9.91
N ALA A 118 -11.26 11.49 9.47
CA ALA A 118 -11.34 12.88 9.88
C ALA A 118 -11.60 12.99 11.39
N GLU A 119 -12.53 12.20 11.93
CA GLU A 119 -12.82 12.20 13.36
C GLU A 119 -11.63 11.67 14.18
N ALA A 120 -10.97 10.60 13.71
CA ALA A 120 -9.76 10.08 14.36
C ALA A 120 -8.65 11.13 14.41
N LYS A 121 -8.39 11.84 13.31
CA LYS A 121 -7.42 12.94 13.25
C LYS A 121 -7.75 14.05 14.24
N LYS A 122 -9.01 14.50 14.29
CA LYS A 122 -9.47 15.56 15.20
C LYS A 122 -9.23 15.21 16.67
N GLN A 123 -9.37 13.94 17.02
CA GLN A 123 -9.21 13.44 18.39
C GLN A 123 -7.79 12.95 18.70
N GLY A 124 -6.86 12.98 17.75
CA GLY A 124 -5.52 12.38 17.91
C GLY A 124 -5.56 10.86 18.14
N ARG A 125 -6.57 10.18 17.58
CA ARG A 125 -6.80 8.74 17.69
C ARG A 125 -6.22 7.98 16.49
N PRO A 126 -5.95 6.67 16.65
CA PRO A 126 -5.36 5.88 15.58
C PRO A 126 -6.40 5.59 14.47
N TRP A 127 -5.91 5.22 13.27
CA TRP A 127 -6.69 5.27 12.03
C TRP A 127 -7.22 3.91 11.56
N GLU A 128 -7.04 2.84 12.32
CA GLU A 128 -7.36 1.46 11.89
C GLU A 128 -8.83 1.32 11.52
N ALA A 129 -9.74 1.93 12.28
CA ALA A 129 -11.15 1.95 11.91
C ALA A 129 -11.38 2.64 10.56
N ALA A 130 -10.58 3.63 10.17
CA ALA A 130 -10.75 4.28 8.88
C ALA A 130 -10.05 3.55 7.72
N LYS A 131 -8.87 2.97 7.98
CA LYS A 131 -7.92 2.48 6.97
C LYS A 131 -7.82 0.95 6.87
N ALA A 132 -8.10 0.20 7.94
CA ALA A 132 -7.91 -1.26 8.00
C ALA A 132 -9.24 -2.03 8.07
N VAL A 133 -10.29 -1.49 7.44
CA VAL A 133 -11.57 -2.22 7.28
C VAL A 133 -11.41 -3.36 6.28
N ASP A 134 -12.21 -4.41 6.41
CA ASP A 134 -12.18 -5.58 5.53
C ASP A 134 -12.19 -5.19 4.04
N HIS A 135 -11.40 -5.90 3.25
CA HIS A 135 -11.21 -5.68 1.81
C HIS A 135 -10.66 -4.31 1.39
N SER A 136 -10.23 -3.46 2.33
CA SER A 136 -9.84 -2.07 2.07
C SER A 136 -8.59 -1.85 1.22
N ALA A 137 -7.96 -2.91 0.74
CA ALA A 137 -6.88 -2.84 -0.24
C ALA A 137 -7.16 -3.71 -1.48
N PRO A 138 -8.14 -3.37 -2.34
CA PRO A 138 -8.24 -3.97 -3.67
C PRO A 138 -6.89 -3.87 -4.39
N VAL A 139 -6.39 -4.98 -4.93
CA VAL A 139 -5.06 -5.05 -5.54
C VAL A 139 -5.08 -5.93 -6.79
N GLY A 140 -4.21 -5.62 -7.75
CA GLY A 140 -3.99 -6.45 -8.95
C GLY A 140 -3.04 -7.63 -8.70
N PRO A 141 -2.80 -8.47 -9.72
CA PRO A 141 -1.76 -9.50 -9.66
C PRO A 141 -0.36 -8.87 -9.54
N VAL A 142 0.55 -9.57 -8.87
CA VAL A 142 1.93 -9.10 -8.67
C VAL A 142 2.71 -9.24 -9.97
N THR A 143 3.22 -8.14 -10.51
CA THR A 143 4.07 -8.11 -11.71
C THR A 143 5.54 -8.09 -11.29
N PRO A 144 6.33 -9.12 -11.62
CA PRO A 144 7.75 -9.15 -11.24
C PRO A 144 8.54 -7.98 -11.84
N VAL A 145 9.54 -7.47 -11.09
CA VAL A 145 10.43 -6.39 -11.56
C VAL A 145 11.15 -6.74 -12.88
N ALA A 146 11.39 -8.03 -13.13
CA ALA A 146 12.00 -8.50 -14.37
C ALA A 146 11.16 -8.20 -15.63
N VAL A 147 9.85 -7.98 -15.47
CA VAL A 147 8.91 -7.66 -16.56
C VAL A 147 8.66 -6.17 -16.65
N TRP A 148 8.90 -5.42 -15.57
CA TRP A 148 8.65 -3.97 -15.52
C TRP A 148 9.65 -3.27 -14.61
N SER A 149 10.57 -2.51 -15.23
CA SER A 149 11.69 -1.84 -14.54
C SER A 149 11.71 -0.32 -14.68
N ASP A 150 10.95 0.26 -15.63
CA ASP A 150 10.86 1.72 -15.80
C ASP A 150 9.67 2.28 -15.02
N LEU A 151 9.90 2.57 -13.73
CA LEU A 151 8.92 3.24 -12.87
C LEU A 151 8.82 4.74 -13.20
N ASP A 152 9.93 5.42 -13.48
CA ASP A 152 9.97 6.87 -13.69
C ASP A 152 9.23 7.29 -14.98
N GLY A 153 9.24 6.42 -15.99
CA GLY A 153 8.48 6.57 -17.22
C GLY A 153 6.98 6.34 -17.07
N ALA A 154 6.53 5.69 -15.99
CA ALA A 154 5.17 5.20 -15.85
C ALA A 154 4.19 6.20 -15.22
N GLY A 155 2.91 5.98 -15.53
CA GLY A 155 1.79 6.74 -14.97
C GLY A 155 0.82 5.83 -14.20
N ILE A 156 0.08 6.44 -13.29
CA ILE A 156 -0.97 5.81 -12.52
C ILE A 156 -2.28 6.58 -12.71
N ARG A 157 -3.39 5.86 -12.86
CA ARG A 157 -4.69 6.46 -13.18
C ARG A 157 -5.83 5.67 -12.57
N LEU A 158 -6.82 6.39 -12.05
CA LEU A 158 -8.09 5.84 -11.59
C LEU A 158 -9.26 6.44 -12.38
N ARG A 159 -10.17 5.55 -12.80
CA ARG A 159 -11.44 5.92 -13.44
C ARG A 159 -12.61 5.40 -12.64
N VAL A 160 -13.64 6.23 -12.49
CA VAL A 160 -14.94 5.83 -11.91
C VAL A 160 -16.00 6.06 -12.97
N ASN A 161 -16.69 4.99 -13.37
CA ASN A 161 -17.72 5.03 -14.41
C ASN A 161 -17.23 5.68 -15.72
N GLY A 162 -15.99 5.38 -16.11
CA GLY A 162 -15.35 5.91 -17.31
C GLY A 162 -14.71 7.30 -17.17
N ALA A 163 -15.05 8.07 -16.13
CA ALA A 163 -14.46 9.38 -15.89
C ALA A 163 -13.14 9.27 -15.11
N ILE A 164 -12.10 9.99 -15.54
CA ILE A 164 -10.83 10.09 -14.80
C ILE A 164 -11.07 10.86 -13.50
N ARG A 165 -10.58 10.30 -12.40
CA ARG A 165 -10.69 10.89 -11.06
C ARG A 165 -9.34 11.15 -10.41
N GLN A 166 -8.34 10.32 -10.71
CA GLN A 166 -6.95 10.52 -10.30
C GLN A 166 -6.06 10.16 -11.49
N GLU A 167 -5.00 10.93 -11.69
CA GLU A 167 -4.00 10.72 -12.72
C GLU A 167 -2.71 11.41 -12.30
N ALA A 168 -1.60 10.65 -12.29
CA ALA A 168 -0.28 11.16 -11.93
C ALA A 168 0.81 10.35 -12.62
N ARG A 169 2.05 10.86 -12.63
CA ARG A 169 3.24 10.06 -12.95
C ARG A 169 3.80 9.47 -11.66
N LEU A 170 4.38 8.28 -11.72
CA LEU A 170 5.05 7.71 -10.54
C LEU A 170 6.29 8.53 -10.14
N ALA A 171 6.90 9.22 -11.11
CA ALA A 171 7.96 10.20 -10.88
C ALA A 171 7.52 11.43 -10.05
N ASP A 172 6.21 11.64 -9.88
CA ASP A 172 5.66 12.76 -9.07
C ASP A 172 5.58 12.42 -7.57
N MET A 173 6.00 11.22 -7.16
CA MET A 173 6.11 10.86 -5.74
C MET A 173 7.09 11.79 -5.02
N ILE A 174 6.71 12.27 -3.83
CA ILE A 174 7.60 13.08 -2.97
C ILE A 174 8.78 12.22 -2.51
N TRP A 175 8.50 11.00 -2.09
CA TRP A 175 9.49 9.97 -1.77
C TRP A 175 9.36 8.84 -2.78
N ALA A 176 10.38 8.67 -3.61
CA ALA A 176 10.46 7.51 -4.51
C ALA A 176 10.59 6.20 -3.70
N VAL A 177 10.25 5.08 -4.34
CA VAL A 177 10.31 3.73 -3.74
C VAL A 177 11.60 3.45 -2.93
N PRO A 178 12.81 3.80 -3.42
CA PRO A 178 14.03 3.60 -2.65
C PRO A 178 14.04 4.34 -1.29
N GLY A 179 13.57 5.59 -1.29
CA GLY A 179 13.47 6.42 -0.09
C GLY A 179 12.42 5.90 0.89
N ILE A 180 11.27 5.47 0.38
CA ILE A 180 10.21 4.86 1.20
C ILE A 180 10.74 3.63 1.93
N VAL A 181 11.37 2.68 1.22
CA VAL A 181 11.91 1.44 1.80
C VAL A 181 12.98 1.77 2.84
N ALA A 182 13.89 2.69 2.53
CA ALA A 182 14.94 3.11 3.45
C ALA A 182 14.37 3.70 4.74
N THR A 183 13.46 4.67 4.65
CA THR A 183 12.86 5.33 5.83
C THR A 183 11.96 4.38 6.60
N LEU A 184 11.15 3.56 5.94
CA LEU A 184 10.29 2.58 6.60
C LEU A 184 11.12 1.55 7.38
N SER A 185 12.26 1.13 6.85
CA SER A 185 13.17 0.17 7.49
C SER A 185 13.86 0.67 8.76
N GLN A 186 13.80 1.99 9.02
CA GLN A 186 14.27 2.59 10.29
C GLN A 186 13.24 2.39 11.41
N ALA A 187 11.95 2.33 11.06
CA ALA A 187 10.85 2.16 12.00
C ALA A 187 10.45 0.68 12.20
N PHE A 188 10.58 -0.14 11.14
CA PHE A 188 10.18 -1.53 11.16
C PHE A 188 11.22 -2.42 10.48
N ARG A 189 11.51 -3.58 11.06
CA ARG A 189 12.22 -4.63 10.34
C ARG A 189 11.37 -5.14 9.18
N LEU A 190 11.81 -4.82 7.98
CA LEU A 190 11.22 -5.31 6.74
C LEU A 190 11.60 -6.78 6.53
N ALA A 191 10.74 -7.52 5.86
CA ALA A 191 10.96 -8.94 5.58
C ALA A 191 10.32 -9.34 4.24
N PRO A 192 10.72 -10.50 3.68
CA PRO A 192 10.03 -11.09 2.55
C PRO A 192 8.53 -11.20 2.82
N GLY A 193 7.72 -10.85 1.83
CA GLY A 193 6.26 -10.85 1.92
C GLY A 193 5.65 -9.53 2.38
N ASP A 194 6.44 -8.56 2.83
CA ASP A 194 5.92 -7.22 3.13
C ASP A 194 5.49 -6.51 1.85
N VAL A 195 4.39 -5.76 1.96
CA VAL A 195 3.80 -4.96 0.90
C VAL A 195 3.77 -3.51 1.35
N ILE A 196 4.11 -2.57 0.46
CA ILE A 196 4.08 -1.14 0.72
C ILE A 196 3.14 -0.50 -0.31
N LEU A 197 2.12 0.20 0.17
CA LEU A 197 1.24 1.06 -0.63
C LEU A 197 1.70 2.51 -0.54
#